data_AF-A0A146G8G0-F1
#
_entry.id   AF-A0A146G8G0-F1
#
_cell.length_a   1.000
_cell.length_b   1.000
_cell.length_c   1.000
_cell.angle_alpha   90.00
_cell.angle_beta   90.00
_cell.angle_gamma   90.00
#
_symmetry.space_group_name_H-M   'P 1'
#
loop_
_entity.id
_entity.type
_entity.pdbx_description
1 polymer ?
#
loop_
_entity_poly.entity_id
_entity_poly.type
_entity_poly.pdbx_seq_one_letter_code
_entity_poly.pdbx_strand_id
1 'polypeptide(L)'
;MERLNLRRLIPLSFTSLFLFSLAMLIGLLIQPINSGLVRYAACAFVLLSLISGAAIFWRRRWFQCVIGMGLILITAIALWSPASPENLRAAYVANLRTFEGTPYVWGGEGRLGIDCSGLPRTAWRKTLFEEGLRTMNPALIRQSFLSWWNDAAARDLPISADYCRLDIKGPLAKLPYEQLQPGDLAVTSSGVHCLVYLGDGDWIEADPAQDKVLVLNKRQPDVWLSTPCIIARRVGF
;
A
#
# COMPACT_ATOMS: atom_id res chain seq x y z
N MET A 1 -5.55 -20.04 59.02
CA MET A 1 -4.80 -19.36 57.95
C MET A 1 -5.18 -19.98 56.62
N GLU A 2 -6.31 -19.55 56.10
CA GLU A 2 -6.87 -20.05 54.84
C GLU A 2 -6.17 -19.30 53.70
N ARG A 3 -5.32 -20.00 52.93
CA ARG A 3 -4.78 -19.45 51.69
C ARG A 3 -5.95 -19.38 50.71
N LEU A 4 -6.65 -18.24 50.70
CA LEU A 4 -7.59 -17.87 49.66
C LEU A 4 -6.89 -18.06 48.32
N ASN A 5 -7.27 -19.15 47.66
CA ASN A 5 -6.84 -19.54 46.34
C ASN A 5 -7.53 -18.58 45.38
N LEU A 6 -7.01 -17.34 45.32
CA LEU A 6 -7.31 -16.36 44.28
C LEU A 6 -6.84 -16.98 42.96
N ARG A 7 -7.64 -17.90 42.42
CA ARG A 7 -7.73 -18.14 40.99
C ARG A 7 -8.11 -16.79 40.42
N ARG A 8 -7.07 -16.04 40.08
CA ARG A 8 -7.14 -14.66 39.57
C ARG A 8 -8.03 -14.70 38.35
N LEU A 9 -9.27 -14.27 38.54
CA LEU A 9 -10.20 -14.01 37.47
C LEU A 9 -9.54 -12.94 36.61
N ILE A 10 -9.07 -13.30 35.41
CA ILE A 10 -8.94 -12.31 34.35
C ILE A 10 -10.36 -11.77 34.21
N PRO A 11 -10.61 -10.47 34.48
CA PRO A 11 -11.96 -9.97 34.42
C PRO A 11 -12.46 -10.21 33.00
N LEU A 12 -13.69 -10.75 32.88
CA LEU A 12 -14.35 -11.09 31.62
C LEU A 12 -14.24 -9.93 30.59
N SER A 13 -14.09 -8.70 31.09
CA SER A 13 -13.82 -7.49 30.34
C SER A 13 -12.60 -7.56 29.39
N PHE A 14 -11.46 -8.16 29.78
CA PHE A 14 -10.28 -8.19 28.89
C PHE A 14 -10.45 -9.15 27.72
N THR A 15 -11.10 -10.30 27.94
CA THR A 15 -11.39 -11.24 26.86
C THR A 15 -12.36 -10.63 25.84
N SER A 16 -13.44 -10.01 26.31
CA SER A 16 -14.39 -9.33 25.44
C SER A 16 -13.72 -8.17 24.68
N LEU A 17 -12.85 -7.41 25.36
CA LEU A 17 -12.11 -6.31 24.74
C LEU A 17 -11.16 -6.79 23.64
N PHE A 18 -10.44 -7.90 23.88
CA PHE A 18 -9.54 -8.51 22.90
C PHE A 18 -10.29 -9.02 21.66
N LEU A 19 -11.42 -9.71 21.87
CA LEU A 19 -12.24 -10.21 20.76
C LEU A 19 -12.86 -9.06 19.96
N PHE A 20 -13.37 -8.03 20.64
CA PHE A 20 -13.89 -6.82 20.00
C PHE A 20 -12.82 -6.10 19.19
N SER A 21 -11.64 -5.86 19.76
CA SER A 21 -10.56 -5.17 19.06
C SER A 21 -10.06 -5.93 17.84
N LEU A 22 -10.00 -7.27 17.93
CA LEU A 22 -9.65 -8.11 16.79
C LEU A 22 -10.71 -8.07 15.69
N ALA A 23 -12.00 -8.14 16.06
CA ALA A 23 -13.10 -8.05 15.09
C ALA A 23 -13.11 -6.69 14.37
N MET A 24 -12.89 -5.59 15.10
CA MET A 24 -12.76 -4.25 14.51
C MET A 24 -11.56 -4.15 13.58
N LEU A 25 -10.40 -4.71 13.98
CA LEU A 25 -9.21 -4.73 13.13
C LEU A 25 -9.46 -5.50 11.83
N ILE A 26 -10.10 -6.68 11.90
CA ILE A 26 -10.48 -7.46 10.71
C ILE A 26 -11.41 -6.64 9.81
N GLY A 27 -12.43 -5.99 10.37
CA GLY A 27 -13.33 -5.13 9.60
C GLY A 27 -12.60 -3.99 8.87
N LEU A 28 -11.65 -3.34 9.54
CA LEU A 28 -10.84 -2.27 8.95
C LEU A 28 -9.87 -2.75 7.86
N LEU A 29 -9.42 -4.00 7.92
CA LEU A 29 -8.52 -4.60 6.93
C LEU A 29 -9.24 -5.13 5.68
N ILE A 30 -10.53 -5.45 5.79
CA ILE A 30 -11.34 -5.96 4.67
C ILE A 30 -11.88 -4.81 3.82
N GLN A 31 -12.21 -3.67 4.43
CA GLN A 31 -12.76 -2.54 3.69
C GLN A 31 -11.66 -1.87 2.82
N PRO A 32 -11.98 -1.46 1.57
CA PRO A 32 -10.97 -1.03 0.61
C PRO A 32 -10.45 0.40 0.83
N ILE A 33 -11.13 1.23 1.62
CA ILE A 33 -10.87 2.66 1.73
C ILE A 33 -9.72 2.93 2.72
N ASN A 34 -8.69 3.62 2.27
CA ASN A 34 -7.58 4.00 3.14
C ASN A 34 -7.61 5.51 3.41
N SER A 35 -8.22 5.91 4.53
CA SER A 35 -8.22 7.30 4.99
C SER A 35 -7.34 7.48 6.22
N GLY A 36 -6.98 8.72 6.55
CA GLY A 36 -6.28 9.02 7.82
C GLY A 36 -7.00 8.42 9.03
N LEU A 37 -8.33 8.57 9.10
CA LEU A 37 -9.15 8.03 10.19
C LEU A 37 -9.07 6.50 10.28
N VAL A 38 -9.18 5.80 9.15
CA VAL A 38 -9.05 4.34 9.09
C VAL A 38 -7.68 3.89 9.63
N ARG A 39 -6.60 4.58 9.24
CA ARG A 39 -5.23 4.25 9.68
C ARG A 39 -5.06 4.45 11.18
N TYR A 40 -5.52 5.59 11.71
CA TYR A 40 -5.48 5.83 13.16
C TYR A 40 -6.32 4.81 13.92
N ALA A 41 -7.51 4.47 13.43
CA ALA A 41 -8.35 3.44 14.03
C ALA A 41 -7.66 2.06 14.02
N ALA A 42 -7.04 1.67 12.90
CA ALA A 42 -6.30 0.42 12.80
C ALA A 42 -5.15 0.37 13.82
N CYS A 43 -4.34 1.44 13.92
CA CYS A 43 -3.28 1.52 14.94
C CYS A 43 -3.83 1.42 16.37
N ALA A 44 -4.95 2.09 16.66
CA ALA A 44 -5.60 2.02 17.97
C ALA A 44 -6.09 0.59 18.30
N PHE A 45 -6.71 -0.10 17.34
CA PHE A 45 -7.18 -1.48 17.55
C PHE A 45 -6.05 -2.51 17.61
N VAL A 46 -4.93 -2.29 16.91
CA VAL A 46 -3.71 -3.09 17.10
C VAL A 46 -3.20 -2.93 18.53
N LEU A 47 -3.03 -1.69 19.00
CA LEU A 47 -2.55 -1.41 20.36
C LEU A 47 -3.49 -2.01 21.42
N LEU A 48 -4.80 -1.85 21.24
CA LEU A 48 -5.81 -2.40 22.14
C LEU A 48 -5.76 -3.94 22.19
N SER A 49 -5.57 -4.59 21.03
CA SER A 49 -5.42 -6.04 20.93
C SER A 49 -4.14 -6.52 21.61
N LEU A 50 -3.03 -5.78 21.48
CA LEU A 50 -1.77 -6.11 22.15
C LEU A 50 -1.87 -5.97 23.67
N ILE A 51 -2.48 -4.89 24.17
CA ILE A 51 -2.64 -4.65 25.61
C ILE A 51 -3.56 -5.70 26.24
N SER A 52 -4.74 -5.92 25.66
CA SER A 52 -5.71 -6.90 26.17
C SER A 52 -5.19 -8.34 26.03
N GLY A 53 -4.51 -8.66 24.92
CA GLY A 53 -3.84 -9.95 24.73
C GLY A 53 -2.72 -10.19 25.75
N ALA A 54 -1.91 -9.18 26.04
CA ALA A 54 -0.90 -9.26 27.09
C ALA A 54 -1.54 -9.54 28.46
N ALA A 55 -2.61 -8.82 28.83
CA ALA A 55 -3.31 -9.06 30.09
C ALA A 55 -3.82 -10.51 30.24
N ILE A 56 -4.22 -11.17 29.14
CA ILE A 56 -4.71 -12.55 29.13
C ILE A 56 -3.57 -13.57 29.13
N PHE A 57 -2.55 -13.36 28.28
CA PHE A 57 -1.58 -14.39 27.94
C PHE A 57 -0.17 -14.18 28.53
N TRP A 58 0.11 -13.08 29.25
CA TRP A 58 1.47 -12.75 29.72
C TRP A 58 2.16 -13.86 30.51
N ARG A 59 1.41 -14.69 31.23
CA ARG A 59 1.96 -15.81 32.02
C ARG A 59 2.38 -17.01 31.17
N ARG A 60 2.00 -17.04 29.89
CA ARG A 60 2.36 -18.10 28.95
C ARG A 60 3.70 -17.77 28.33
N ARG A 61 4.70 -18.64 28.53
CA ARG A 61 6.05 -18.45 27.97
C ARG A 61 6.05 -18.27 26.45
N TRP A 62 5.21 -19.03 25.74
CA TRP A 62 5.08 -18.89 24.28
C TRP A 62 4.67 -17.47 23.87
N PHE A 63 3.79 -16.82 24.63
CA PHE A 63 3.33 -15.45 24.33
C PHE A 63 4.47 -14.44 24.53
N GLN A 64 5.24 -14.60 25.60
CA GLN A 64 6.44 -13.77 25.83
C GLN A 64 7.47 -13.95 24.71
N CYS A 65 7.69 -15.18 24.24
CA CYS A 65 8.57 -15.45 23.10
C CYS A 65 8.06 -14.78 21.82
N VAL A 66 6.76 -14.82 21.54
CA VAL A 66 6.16 -14.15 20.38
C VAL A 66 6.36 -12.64 20.44
N ILE A 67 6.09 -12.00 21.59
CA ILE A 67 6.33 -10.56 21.77
C ILE A 67 7.81 -10.23 21.63
N GLY A 68 8.70 -11.00 22.25
CA GLY A 68 10.15 -10.80 22.16
C GLY A 68 10.67 -10.91 20.72
N MET A 69 10.24 -11.95 19.98
CA MET A 69 10.59 -12.12 18.58
C MET A 69 10.02 -11.00 17.69
N GLY A 70 8.79 -10.55 17.98
CA GLY A 70 8.18 -9.41 17.30
C GLY A 70 8.98 -8.12 17.50
N LEU A 71 9.44 -7.85 18.73
CA LEU A 71 10.29 -6.68 19.01
C LEU A 71 11.62 -6.76 18.27
N ILE A 72 12.27 -7.93 18.24
CA ILE A 72 13.51 -8.15 17.48
C ILE A 72 13.27 -7.93 15.98
N LEU A 73 12.15 -8.41 15.44
CA LEU A 73 11.82 -8.22 14.03
C LEU A 73 11.56 -6.73 13.73
N ILE A 74 10.82 -6.02 14.59
CA ILE A 74 10.56 -4.59 14.43
C ILE A 74 11.86 -3.79 14.47
N THR A 75 12.77 -4.10 15.40
CA THR A 75 14.07 -3.41 15.47
C THR A 75 14.94 -3.72 14.26
N ALA A 76 14.95 -4.97 13.79
CA ALA A 76 15.62 -5.32 12.54
C ALA A 76 15.05 -4.52 11.36
N ILE A 77 13.73 -4.48 11.20
CA ILE A 77 13.04 -3.68 10.17
C ILE A 77 13.36 -2.19 10.30
N ALA A 78 13.41 -1.65 11.52
CA ALA A 78 13.66 -0.23 11.75
C ALA A 78 15.11 0.19 11.47
N LEU A 79 16.09 -0.65 11.83
CA LEU A 79 17.51 -0.28 11.85
C LEU A 79 18.29 -0.78 10.63
N TRP A 80 17.74 -1.71 9.84
CA TRP A 80 18.46 -2.25 8.68
C TRP A 80 18.65 -1.19 7.59
N SER A 81 19.88 -1.04 7.13
CA SER A 81 20.23 -0.09 6.07
C SER A 81 19.64 -0.53 4.73
N PRO A 82 19.08 0.39 3.92
CA PRO A 82 18.55 0.05 2.63
C PRO A 82 19.64 -0.45 1.68
N ALA A 83 19.48 -1.67 1.17
CA ALA A 83 20.18 -2.15 -0.02
C ALA A 83 19.29 -1.90 -1.24
N SER A 84 19.87 -1.45 -2.36
CA SER A 84 19.15 -1.26 -3.63
C SER A 84 18.82 -2.63 -4.24
N PRO A 85 17.54 -3.00 -4.36
CA PRO A 85 17.18 -4.28 -4.97
C PRO A 85 17.29 -4.16 -6.48
N GLU A 86 17.79 -5.21 -7.12
CA GLU A 86 17.73 -5.32 -8.57
C GLU A 86 16.28 -5.57 -9.02
N ASN A 87 15.88 -4.96 -10.14
CA ASN A 87 14.64 -5.24 -10.86
C ASN A 87 13.30 -4.85 -10.19
N LEU A 88 13.28 -3.87 -9.28
CA LEU A 88 12.01 -3.34 -8.71
C LEU A 88 11.01 -2.87 -9.77
N ARG A 89 11.50 -2.34 -10.90
CA ARG A 89 10.66 -1.89 -12.01
C ARG A 89 9.83 -3.03 -12.62
N ALA A 90 10.47 -4.16 -12.92
CA ALA A 90 9.80 -5.31 -13.52
C ALA A 90 8.75 -5.89 -12.56
N ALA A 91 9.09 -6.03 -11.28
CA ALA A 91 8.16 -6.48 -10.24
C ALA A 91 6.99 -5.51 -10.06
N TYR A 92 7.23 -4.20 -10.13
CA TYR A 92 6.18 -3.18 -10.07
C TYR A 92 5.20 -3.26 -11.24
N VAL A 93 5.71 -3.38 -12.47
CA VAL A 93 4.89 -3.52 -13.67
C VAL A 93 4.07 -4.82 -13.63
N ALA A 94 4.68 -5.92 -13.19
CA ALA A 94 3.96 -7.17 -12.98
C ALA A 94 2.85 -7.00 -11.93
N ASN A 95 3.14 -6.35 -10.80
CA ASN A 95 2.19 -6.12 -9.73
C ASN A 95 1.02 -5.21 -10.13
N LEU A 96 1.25 -4.20 -10.97
CA LEU A 96 0.19 -3.38 -11.57
C LEU A 96 -0.83 -4.22 -12.33
N ARG A 97 -0.35 -5.09 -13.22
CA ARG A 97 -1.22 -5.99 -14.02
C ARG A 97 -2.09 -6.88 -13.13
N THR A 98 -1.62 -7.24 -11.94
CA THR A 98 -2.43 -8.06 -11.03
C THR A 98 -3.70 -7.37 -10.54
N PHE A 99 -3.85 -6.05 -10.69
CA PHE A 99 -5.06 -5.30 -10.32
C PHE A 99 -6.05 -5.16 -11.47
N GLU A 100 -5.73 -5.59 -12.69
CA GLU A 100 -6.65 -5.53 -13.83
C GLU A 100 -8.01 -6.17 -13.48
N GLY A 101 -9.10 -5.47 -13.80
CA GLY A 101 -10.47 -5.88 -13.46
C GLY A 101 -10.94 -5.54 -12.04
N THR A 102 -10.08 -5.00 -11.17
CA THR A 102 -10.49 -4.56 -9.82
C THR A 102 -11.53 -3.43 -9.92
N PRO A 103 -12.65 -3.47 -9.18
CA PRO A 103 -13.66 -2.41 -9.21
C PRO A 103 -13.09 -1.04 -8.80
N TYR A 104 -13.61 0.03 -9.40
CA TYR A 104 -13.25 1.39 -9.00
C TYR A 104 -13.93 1.75 -7.69
N VAL A 105 -13.17 2.24 -6.70
CA VAL A 105 -13.74 2.81 -5.46
C VAL A 105 -12.91 4.02 -5.07
N TRP A 106 -13.55 5.17 -4.92
CA TRP A 106 -12.89 6.40 -4.48
C TRP A 106 -12.23 6.23 -3.09
N GLY A 107 -10.94 6.56 -2.98
CA GLY A 107 -10.12 6.32 -1.79
C GLY A 107 -9.72 4.85 -1.60
N GLY A 108 -10.00 4.00 -2.58
CA GLY A 108 -9.75 2.56 -2.53
C GLY A 108 -8.29 2.20 -2.76
N GLU A 109 -7.79 1.23 -1.99
CA GLU A 109 -6.40 0.74 -2.01
C GLU A 109 -6.31 -0.78 -1.88
N GLY A 110 -7.12 -1.52 -2.64
CA GLY A 110 -7.08 -2.97 -2.62
C GLY A 110 -7.86 -3.63 -3.74
N ARG A 111 -7.91 -4.96 -3.73
CA ARG A 111 -8.60 -5.77 -4.76
C ARG A 111 -10.13 -5.72 -4.68
N LEU A 112 -10.68 -5.21 -3.58
CA LEU A 112 -12.12 -5.03 -3.40
C LEU A 112 -12.59 -3.64 -3.84
N GLY A 113 -11.65 -2.76 -4.22
CA GLY A 113 -11.93 -1.39 -4.59
C GLY A 113 -10.64 -0.58 -4.66
N ILE A 114 -10.41 0.09 -5.78
CA ILE A 114 -9.20 0.87 -5.99
C ILE A 114 -9.48 2.14 -6.78
N ASP A 115 -8.86 3.26 -6.41
CA ASP A 115 -8.91 4.49 -7.22
C ASP A 115 -7.65 4.67 -8.07
N CYS A 116 -7.67 5.73 -8.90
CA CYS A 116 -6.59 6.02 -9.83
C CYS A 116 -5.23 6.21 -9.15
N SER A 117 -5.20 6.87 -7.98
CA SER A 117 -3.99 7.11 -7.19
C SER A 117 -3.61 5.91 -6.32
N GLY A 118 -4.61 5.14 -5.89
CA GLY A 118 -4.50 3.93 -5.08
C GLY A 118 -3.86 2.81 -5.88
N LEU A 119 -4.09 2.74 -7.19
CA LEU A 119 -3.46 1.74 -8.08
C LEU A 119 -1.92 1.78 -8.04
N PRO A 120 -1.24 2.88 -8.43
CA PRO A 120 0.21 2.94 -8.39
C PRO A 120 0.76 2.79 -6.96
N ARG A 121 0.10 3.37 -5.95
CA ARG A 121 0.55 3.28 -4.56
C ARG A 121 0.46 1.84 -4.02
N THR A 122 -0.65 1.16 -4.27
CA THR A 122 -0.87 -0.22 -3.82
C THR A 122 0.05 -1.21 -4.52
N ALA A 123 0.21 -1.08 -5.85
CA ALA A 123 1.15 -1.92 -6.59
C ALA A 123 2.60 -1.71 -6.11
N TRP A 124 2.98 -0.49 -5.75
CA TRP A 124 4.32 -0.20 -5.22
C TRP A 124 4.55 -0.80 -3.84
N ARG A 125 3.62 -0.61 -2.91
CA ARG A 125 3.70 -1.23 -1.58
C ARG A 125 3.77 -2.75 -1.66
N LYS A 126 2.93 -3.35 -2.52
CA LYS A 126 2.97 -4.80 -2.78
C LYS A 126 4.36 -5.22 -3.27
N THR A 127 4.93 -4.49 -4.22
CA THR A 127 6.28 -4.75 -4.75
C THR A 127 7.36 -4.67 -3.68
N LEU A 128 7.38 -3.58 -2.90
CA LEU A 128 8.34 -3.41 -1.81
C LEU A 128 8.22 -4.50 -0.75
N PHE A 129 7.00 -4.89 -0.40
CA PHE A 129 6.77 -5.94 0.58
C PHE A 129 7.25 -7.31 0.07
N GLU A 130 6.85 -7.70 -1.14
CA GLU A 130 7.20 -9.00 -1.73
C GLU A 130 8.70 -9.11 -2.00
N GLU A 131 9.31 -8.08 -2.58
CA GLU A 131 10.75 -8.04 -2.80
C GLU A 131 11.51 -7.99 -1.47
N GLY A 132 10.96 -7.31 -0.46
CA GLY A 132 11.51 -7.31 0.89
C GLY A 132 11.54 -8.71 1.51
N LEU A 133 10.48 -9.50 1.31
CA LEU A 133 10.44 -10.90 1.75
C LEU A 133 11.37 -11.78 0.92
N ARG A 134 11.32 -11.66 -0.42
CA ARG A 134 12.10 -12.48 -1.37
C ARG A 134 13.61 -12.31 -1.18
N THR A 135 14.05 -11.08 -0.96
CA THR A 135 15.47 -10.73 -0.79
C THR A 135 15.91 -10.67 0.66
N MET A 136 15.00 -10.96 1.62
CA MET A 136 15.24 -10.79 3.05
C MET A 136 15.78 -9.39 3.38
N ASN A 137 15.19 -8.35 2.77
CA ASN A 137 15.58 -6.95 2.93
C ASN A 137 14.54 -6.20 3.77
N PRO A 138 14.76 -6.04 5.09
CA PRO A 138 13.80 -5.40 5.99
C PRO A 138 13.57 -3.92 5.66
N ALA A 139 14.51 -3.27 4.95
CA ALA A 139 14.36 -1.88 4.56
C ALA A 139 13.25 -1.68 3.52
N LEU A 140 13.03 -2.63 2.60
CA LEU A 140 11.91 -2.55 1.65
C LEU A 140 10.58 -2.77 2.34
N ILE A 141 10.53 -3.71 3.29
CA ILE A 141 9.35 -3.92 4.14
C ILE A 141 9.02 -2.63 4.88
N ARG A 142 10.03 -1.99 5.50
CA ARG A 142 9.89 -0.66 6.13
C ARG A 142 9.37 0.39 5.15
N GLN A 143 9.94 0.48 3.94
CA GLN A 143 9.49 1.42 2.91
C GLN A 143 8.04 1.18 2.49
N SER A 144 7.60 -0.08 2.39
CA SER A 144 6.20 -0.43 2.13
C SER A 144 5.28 0.15 3.19
N PHE A 145 5.63 0.00 4.47
CA PHE A 145 4.85 0.57 5.58
C PHE A 145 4.88 2.10 5.62
N LEU A 146 6.03 2.72 5.35
CA LEU A 146 6.14 4.19 5.27
C LEU A 146 5.31 4.75 4.11
N SER A 147 5.30 4.08 2.96
CA SER A 147 4.46 4.44 1.81
C SER A 147 2.96 4.26 2.11
N TRP A 148 2.58 3.32 2.98
CA TRP A 148 1.20 3.20 3.46
C TRP A 148 0.80 4.35 4.41
N TRP A 149 1.75 4.85 5.19
CA TRP A 149 1.54 5.99 6.08
C TRP A 149 1.50 7.33 5.33
N ASN A 150 2.26 7.46 4.25
CA ASN A 150 2.32 8.67 3.43
C ASN A 150 1.36 8.56 2.24
N ASP A 151 0.11 8.92 2.48
CA ASP A 151 -0.90 8.94 1.44
C ASP A 151 -0.74 10.18 0.54
N ALA A 152 -0.99 10.00 -0.76
CA ALA A 152 -0.84 11.05 -1.76
C ALA A 152 -1.94 10.92 -2.82
N ALA A 153 -2.65 12.02 -3.05
CA ALA A 153 -3.60 12.13 -4.16
C ALA A 153 -2.87 12.11 -5.51
N ALA A 154 -3.60 11.82 -6.59
CA ALA A 154 -3.05 11.76 -7.94
C ALA A 154 -2.19 12.99 -8.30
N ARG A 155 -2.69 14.20 -8.00
CA ARG A 155 -1.98 15.48 -8.22
C ARG A 155 -0.63 15.60 -7.49
N ASP A 156 -0.50 14.95 -6.34
CA ASP A 156 0.62 15.10 -5.42
C ASP A 156 1.69 14.01 -5.67
N LEU A 157 1.35 12.92 -6.37
CA LEU A 157 2.29 11.85 -6.71
C LEU A 157 3.56 12.36 -7.42
N PRO A 158 3.49 13.21 -8.47
CA PRO A 158 4.69 13.63 -9.20
C PRO A 158 5.66 14.50 -8.40
N ILE A 159 5.22 15.09 -7.28
CA ILE A 159 6.06 15.93 -6.38
C ILE A 159 6.42 15.22 -5.08
N SER A 160 5.88 14.03 -4.86
CA SER A 160 6.22 13.23 -3.69
C SER A 160 7.68 12.76 -3.77
N ALA A 161 8.26 12.43 -2.62
CA ALA A 161 9.62 11.93 -2.54
C ALA A 161 9.85 10.62 -3.32
N ASP A 162 8.78 9.92 -3.69
CA ASP A 162 8.83 8.66 -4.43
C ASP A 162 9.07 8.85 -5.93
N TYR A 163 9.00 10.08 -6.45
CA TYR A 163 9.04 10.36 -7.89
C TYR A 163 9.99 11.52 -8.27
N CYS A 164 10.56 11.41 -9.47
CA CYS A 164 11.22 12.48 -10.19
C CYS A 164 10.37 12.87 -11.40
N ARG A 165 10.01 14.15 -11.54
CA ARG A 165 9.34 14.67 -12.74
C ARG A 165 10.28 14.61 -13.94
N LEU A 166 9.76 14.17 -15.07
CA LEU A 166 10.45 14.22 -16.35
C LEU A 166 10.03 15.48 -17.11
N ASP A 167 10.90 16.00 -17.97
CA ASP A 167 10.57 17.09 -18.89
C ASP A 167 9.77 16.58 -20.11
N ILE A 168 8.73 15.79 -19.83
CA ILE A 168 7.84 15.19 -20.81
C ILE A 168 6.41 15.56 -20.41
N LYS A 169 5.71 16.22 -21.33
CA LYS A 169 4.34 16.66 -21.14
C LYS A 169 3.56 16.66 -22.45
N GLY A 170 2.25 16.51 -22.34
CA GLY A 170 1.33 16.54 -23.49
C GLY A 170 0.32 15.39 -23.45
N PRO A 171 -0.53 15.29 -24.49
CA PRO A 171 -1.49 14.19 -24.60
C PRO A 171 -0.78 12.84 -24.64
N LEU A 172 -1.23 11.87 -23.83
CA LEU A 172 -0.60 10.54 -23.73
C LEU A 172 -0.42 9.86 -25.09
N ALA A 173 -1.41 9.95 -25.97
CA ALA A 173 -1.36 9.37 -27.31
C ALA A 173 -0.23 9.96 -28.20
N LYS A 174 0.28 11.15 -27.87
CA LYS A 174 1.27 11.90 -28.65
C LYS A 174 2.62 12.06 -27.95
N LEU A 175 2.84 11.38 -26.81
CA LEU A 175 4.11 11.45 -26.10
C LEU A 175 5.26 10.79 -26.88
N PRO A 176 6.51 11.18 -26.63
CA PRO A 176 7.68 10.49 -27.17
C PRO A 176 7.88 9.15 -26.43
N TYR A 177 7.23 8.08 -26.93
CA TYR A 177 7.24 6.74 -26.31
C TYR A 177 8.64 6.14 -26.21
N GLU A 178 9.59 6.62 -27.01
CA GLU A 178 11.00 6.21 -26.98
C GLU A 178 11.72 6.66 -25.70
N GLN A 179 11.20 7.69 -25.02
CA GLN A 179 11.75 8.20 -23.76
C GLN A 179 11.05 7.61 -22.52
N LEU A 180 9.89 6.98 -22.73
CA LEU A 180 9.10 6.36 -21.67
C LEU A 180 9.64 4.98 -21.31
N GLN A 181 9.51 4.63 -20.04
CA GLN A 181 9.90 3.34 -19.52
C GLN A 181 8.75 2.73 -18.71
N PRO A 182 8.54 1.40 -18.76
CA PRO A 182 7.51 0.73 -17.97
C PRO A 182 7.59 1.12 -16.49
N GLY A 183 6.47 1.49 -15.89
CA GLY A 183 6.37 2.01 -14.53
C GLY A 183 6.36 3.55 -14.43
N ASP A 184 6.57 4.26 -15.54
CA ASP A 184 6.42 5.73 -15.57
C ASP A 184 4.96 6.13 -15.29
N LEU A 185 4.78 7.10 -14.40
CA LEU A 185 3.50 7.65 -14.00
C LEU A 185 3.14 8.82 -14.91
N ALA A 186 1.92 8.81 -15.45
CA ALA A 186 1.30 9.97 -16.05
C ALA A 186 0.24 10.52 -15.10
N VAL A 187 0.29 11.82 -14.85
CA VAL A 187 -0.77 12.53 -14.14
C VAL A 187 -1.32 13.60 -15.05
N THR A 188 -2.63 13.63 -15.23
CA THR A 188 -3.31 14.70 -15.98
C THR A 188 -2.88 16.07 -15.48
N SER A 189 -2.75 17.05 -16.38
CA SER A 189 -2.30 18.40 -16.00
C SER A 189 -3.24 19.10 -15.00
N SER A 190 -4.49 18.66 -14.90
CA SER A 190 -5.46 19.09 -13.87
C SER A 190 -5.22 18.43 -12.51
N GLY A 191 -4.46 17.34 -12.46
CA GLY A 191 -4.18 16.55 -11.27
C GLY A 191 -5.32 15.61 -10.83
N VAL A 192 -6.38 15.48 -11.63
CA VAL A 192 -7.59 14.74 -11.26
C VAL A 192 -7.42 13.23 -11.45
N HIS A 193 -6.63 12.83 -12.44
CA HIS A 193 -6.48 11.43 -12.84
C HIS A 193 -5.02 11.06 -13.13
N CYS A 194 -4.69 9.79 -12.97
CA CYS A 194 -3.36 9.27 -13.26
C CYS A 194 -3.38 7.84 -13.79
N LEU A 195 -2.37 7.52 -14.61
CA LEU A 195 -2.17 6.25 -15.29
C LEU A 195 -0.71 5.82 -15.15
N VAL A 196 -0.43 4.53 -15.33
CA VAL A 196 0.95 4.02 -15.32
C VAL A 196 1.28 3.32 -16.63
N TYR A 197 2.41 3.67 -17.22
CA TYR A 197 2.88 3.07 -18.46
C TYR A 197 3.34 1.64 -18.22
N LEU A 198 2.91 0.70 -19.04
CA LEU A 198 3.25 -0.72 -18.93
C LEU A 198 4.31 -1.18 -19.94
N GLY A 199 4.63 -0.34 -20.93
CA GLY A 199 5.41 -0.73 -22.11
C GLY A 199 4.54 -0.86 -23.36
N ASP A 200 5.15 -0.89 -24.54
CA ASP A 200 4.49 -1.16 -25.84
C ASP A 200 3.28 -0.25 -26.19
N GLY A 201 3.21 0.93 -25.58
CA GLY A 201 2.07 1.84 -25.74
C GLY A 201 0.89 1.56 -24.80
N ASP A 202 1.00 0.59 -23.90
CA ASP A 202 -0.05 0.26 -22.94
C ASP A 202 0.04 1.11 -21.67
N TRP A 203 -1.11 1.52 -21.16
CA TRP A 203 -1.30 2.26 -19.91
C TRP A 203 -2.34 1.55 -19.06
N ILE A 204 -2.05 1.36 -17.78
CA ILE A 204 -3.03 0.84 -16.81
C ILE A 204 -3.58 1.99 -15.97
N GLU A 205 -4.88 1.93 -15.69
CA GLU A 205 -5.57 2.89 -14.86
C GLU A 205 -6.75 2.25 -14.11
N ALA A 206 -7.19 2.89 -13.03
CA ALA A 206 -8.50 2.65 -12.44
C ALA A 206 -9.45 3.74 -12.94
N ASP A 207 -10.30 3.40 -13.91
CA ASP A 207 -11.16 4.37 -14.59
C ASP A 207 -12.51 4.51 -13.88
N PRO A 208 -12.87 5.70 -13.37
CA PRO A 208 -14.18 5.94 -12.75
C PRO A 208 -15.36 5.79 -13.72
N ALA A 209 -15.16 6.01 -15.02
CA ALA A 209 -16.23 5.90 -16.02
C ALA A 209 -16.53 4.44 -16.38
N GLN A 210 -15.51 3.58 -16.37
CA GLN A 210 -15.62 2.15 -16.63
C GLN A 210 -15.82 1.31 -15.36
N ASP A 211 -15.78 1.96 -14.20
CA ASP A 211 -15.96 1.38 -12.85
C ASP A 211 -14.98 0.25 -12.51
N LYS A 212 -13.78 0.25 -13.12
CA LYS A 212 -12.77 -0.78 -12.90
C LYS A 212 -11.36 -0.39 -13.35
N VAL A 213 -10.40 -1.21 -12.97
CA VAL A 213 -9.05 -1.20 -13.53
C VAL A 213 -9.03 -1.85 -14.90
N LEU A 214 -8.42 -1.17 -15.86
CA LEU A 214 -8.29 -1.64 -17.24
C LEU A 214 -6.96 -1.18 -17.85
N VAL A 215 -6.65 -1.75 -19.00
CA VAL A 215 -5.46 -1.40 -19.78
C VAL A 215 -5.90 -0.78 -21.10
N LEU A 216 -5.38 0.41 -21.36
CA LEU A 216 -5.57 1.15 -22.60
C LEU A 216 -4.31 1.08 -23.45
N ASN A 217 -4.48 0.86 -24.75
CA ASN A 217 -3.39 1.03 -25.70
C ASN A 217 -3.45 2.44 -26.30
N LYS A 218 -2.29 3.09 -26.48
CA LYS A 218 -2.16 4.46 -27.02
C LYS A 218 -2.90 4.76 -28.33
N ARG A 219 -3.25 3.71 -29.10
CA ARG A 219 -3.96 3.82 -30.38
C ARG A 219 -5.49 3.85 -30.22
N GLN A 220 -6.00 3.50 -29.05
CA GLN A 220 -7.43 3.46 -28.78
C GLN A 220 -7.99 4.88 -28.58
N PRO A 221 -9.25 5.13 -29.01
CA PRO A 221 -9.91 6.37 -28.70
C PRO A 221 -10.33 6.37 -27.23
N ASP A 222 -9.72 7.26 -26.44
CA ASP A 222 -10.04 7.42 -25.03
C ASP A 222 -9.79 8.88 -24.57
N VAL A 223 -10.58 9.33 -23.59
CA VAL A 223 -10.54 10.70 -23.06
C VAL A 223 -9.24 10.95 -22.30
N TRP A 224 -8.79 9.99 -21.49
CA TRP A 224 -7.56 10.09 -20.72
C TRP A 224 -6.34 10.05 -21.64
N LEU A 225 -6.36 9.22 -22.69
CA LEU A 225 -5.27 9.20 -23.68
C LEU A 225 -5.10 10.51 -24.45
N SER A 226 -6.18 11.27 -24.60
CA SER A 226 -6.19 12.57 -25.28
C SER A 226 -5.88 13.75 -24.33
N THR A 227 -5.90 13.49 -23.02
CA THR A 227 -5.72 14.53 -21.99
C THR A 227 -4.24 14.85 -21.79
N PRO A 228 -3.84 16.13 -21.74
CA PRO A 228 -2.47 16.50 -21.42
C PRO A 228 -2.05 15.99 -20.04
N CYS A 229 -0.90 15.34 -19.98
CA CYS A 229 -0.32 14.80 -18.75
C CYS A 229 1.09 15.33 -18.52
N ILE A 230 1.52 15.28 -17.28
CA ILE A 230 2.91 15.42 -16.82
C ILE A 230 3.41 14.01 -16.49
N ILE A 231 4.63 13.69 -16.91
CA ILE A 231 5.24 12.40 -16.64
C ILE A 231 6.19 12.49 -15.44
N ALA A 232 6.15 11.47 -14.59
CA ALA A 232 7.09 11.27 -13.51
C ALA A 232 7.56 9.81 -13.47
N ARG A 233 8.80 9.60 -13.05
CA ARG A 233 9.41 8.28 -12.88
C ARG A 233 9.71 8.06 -11.41
N ARG A 234 9.50 6.84 -10.92
CA ARG A 234 9.84 6.52 -9.52
C ARG A 234 11.33 6.72 -9.26
N VAL A 235 11.69 7.11 -8.04
CA VAL A 235 13.10 7.15 -7.64
C VAL A 235 13.66 5.72 -7.57
N GLY A 236 14.85 5.50 -8.12
CA GLY A 236 15.50 4.18 -8.14
C GLY A 236 15.08 3.27 -9.29
N PHE A 237 14.37 3.81 -10.28
CA PHE A 237 13.98 3.16 -11.52
C PHE A 237 14.91 3.49 -12.68
#